data_AF-A0A0R3R1V8-F1
#
_entry.id   AF-A0A0R3R1V8-F1
#
_cell.length_a   1.000
_cell.length_b   1.000
_cell.length_c   1.000
_cell.angle_alpha   90.00
_cell.angle_beta   90.00
_cell.angle_gamma   90.00
#
_symmetry.space_group_name_H-M   'P 1'
#
loop_
_entity.id
_entity.type
_entity.pdbx_description
1 polymer ?
#
loop_
_entity_poly.entity_id
_entity_poly.type
_entity_poly.pdbx_seq_one_letter_code
_entity_poly.pdbx_strand_id
1 'polypeptide(L)'
;MKLHRTEQKPLVVTQSTLRWNAINEMLISASSSANNLVDIGIEIHAFYPSLLVFRQTLQRKVAGSLNRVKFFVPGGSEQSDSYRLVVRVENDSEPFEEIIPGAPDLRNIYLQTDKTVYKPTDTVKVRALPLTTSGKLYVGSVDFALLNPDGFELIHKTRSNSKTRFLAVEFQLPDQLAFGEWKIVARPDR
;
A
#
# COMPACT_ATOMS: atom_id res chain seq x y z
N MET A 1 8.48 43.30 24.02
CA MET A 1 7.51 42.18 24.01
C MET A 1 7.67 41.44 22.68
N LYS A 2 8.39 40.31 22.64
CA LYS A 2 8.51 39.52 21.41
C LYS A 2 7.22 38.70 21.27
N LEU A 3 6.39 39.00 20.27
CA LEU A 3 5.32 38.07 19.89
C LEU A 3 6.00 36.76 19.50
N HIS A 4 5.74 35.68 20.24
CA HIS A 4 5.97 34.35 19.72
C HIS A 4 5.04 34.18 18.51
N ARG A 5 5.61 34.32 17.31
CA ARG A 5 4.92 33.97 16.07
C ARG A 5 4.74 32.45 16.13
N THR A 6 3.52 32.00 16.38
CA THR A 6 3.18 30.58 16.35
C THR A 6 3.58 30.05 14.98
N GLU A 7 4.41 29.01 14.93
CA GLU A 7 4.77 28.35 13.68
C GLU A 7 3.49 27.85 13.02
N GLN A 8 3.23 28.37 11.82
CA GLN A 8 2.08 28.01 11.00
C GLN A 8 2.52 26.92 10.05
N LYS A 9 1.99 25.71 10.28
CA LYS A 9 2.23 24.50 9.50
C LYS A 9 0.88 23.89 9.14
N PRO A 10 0.66 23.47 7.89
CA PRO A 10 -0.61 22.88 7.50
C PRO A 10 -0.86 21.55 8.21
N LEU A 11 -2.13 21.28 8.52
CA LEU A 11 -2.57 19.98 8.99
C LEU A 11 -2.82 19.07 7.80
N VAL A 12 -2.16 17.92 7.78
CA VAL A 12 -2.33 16.88 6.74
C VAL A 12 -2.72 15.58 7.41
N VAL A 13 -3.77 14.94 6.91
CA VAL A 13 -4.20 13.60 7.31
C VAL A 13 -4.14 12.70 6.08
N THR A 14 -3.35 11.64 6.17
CA THR A 14 -3.15 10.69 5.07
C THR A 14 -3.08 9.27 5.60
N GLN A 15 -3.02 8.31 4.69
CA GLN A 15 -2.88 6.89 5.02
C GLN A 15 -1.46 6.64 5.54
N SER A 16 -1.29 5.66 6.43
CA SER A 16 0.03 5.25 6.94
C SER A 16 0.93 4.60 5.87
N THR A 17 0.42 4.39 4.67
CA THR A 17 1.12 3.74 3.56
C THR A 17 0.52 4.24 2.25
N LEU A 18 1.36 4.66 1.30
CA LEU A 18 0.93 4.98 -0.05
C LEU A 18 0.92 3.71 -0.90
N ARG A 19 -0.22 3.42 -1.53
CA ARG A 19 -0.41 2.23 -2.34
C ARG A 19 -0.08 2.53 -3.80
N TRP A 20 0.93 1.86 -4.36
CA TRP A 20 1.23 1.96 -5.78
C TRP A 20 0.24 1.15 -6.62
N ASN A 21 0.08 1.55 -7.88
CA ASN A 21 -0.99 1.14 -8.78
C ASN A 21 -2.40 1.44 -8.24
N ALA A 22 -2.53 2.46 -7.39
CA ALA A 22 -3.81 2.85 -6.79
C ALA A 22 -3.99 4.35 -6.61
N ILE A 23 -5.27 4.71 -6.48
CA ILE A 23 -5.69 6.04 -6.06
C ILE A 23 -5.61 6.10 -4.54
N ASN A 24 -4.77 7.00 -4.05
CA ASN A 24 -4.61 7.34 -2.65
C ASN A 24 -5.38 8.64 -2.36
N GLU A 25 -5.57 8.93 -1.08
CA GLU A 25 -6.28 10.13 -0.64
C GLU A 25 -5.56 10.78 0.54
N MET A 26 -5.59 12.11 0.58
CA MET A 26 -5.22 12.89 1.75
C MET A 26 -6.23 14.03 1.98
N LEU A 27 -6.26 14.50 3.22
CA LEU A 27 -6.99 15.67 3.64
C LEU A 27 -6.01 16.73 4.11
N ILE A 28 -6.20 17.98 3.69
CA ILE A 28 -5.31 19.09 3.98
C ILE A 28 -6.12 20.26 4.52
N SER A 29 -5.64 20.91 5.57
CA SER A 29 -6.17 22.17 6.06
C SER A 29 -5.03 23.16 6.33
N ALA A 30 -5.18 24.38 5.83
CA ALA A 30 -4.24 25.48 6.05
C ALA A 30 -4.37 26.02 7.49
N SER A 31 -3.24 26.35 8.11
CA SER A 31 -3.18 26.79 9.52
C SER A 31 -3.41 28.30 9.71
N SER A 32 -3.42 29.07 8.62
CA SER A 32 -3.60 30.52 8.66
C SER A 32 -5.00 30.95 9.12
N SER A 33 -5.11 32.22 9.54
CA SER A 33 -6.36 32.82 10.03
C SER A 33 -7.49 32.66 9.02
N ALA A 34 -8.63 32.15 9.50
CA ALA A 34 -9.83 31.94 8.70
C ALA A 34 -10.19 33.18 7.85
N ASN A 35 -10.69 32.94 6.64
CA ASN A 35 -11.17 33.92 5.63
C ASN A 35 -10.13 34.49 4.64
N ASN A 36 -8.86 34.09 4.70
CA ASN A 36 -7.94 34.33 3.59
C ASN A 36 -8.04 33.22 2.53
N LEU A 37 -7.86 33.59 1.26
CA LEU A 37 -7.66 32.63 0.18
C LEU A 37 -6.16 32.32 0.09
N VAL A 38 -5.83 31.04 0.05
CA VAL A 38 -4.46 30.54 -0.04
C VAL A 38 -4.33 29.50 -1.13
N ASP A 39 -3.19 29.49 -1.80
CA ASP A 39 -2.81 28.38 -2.68
C ASP A 39 -2.10 27.27 -1.88
N ILE A 40 -2.41 26.01 -2.20
CA ILE A 40 -1.84 24.82 -1.55
C ILE A 40 -1.10 24.01 -2.60
N GLY A 41 0.22 23.94 -2.51
CA GLY A 41 1.09 23.11 -3.33
C GLY A 41 1.36 21.75 -2.70
N ILE A 42 1.25 20.68 -3.48
CA ILE A 42 1.42 19.29 -3.03
C ILE A 42 2.42 18.63 -3.97
N GLU A 43 3.42 17.98 -3.39
CA GLU A 43 4.42 17.19 -4.11
C GLU A 43 4.67 15.86 -3.40
N ILE A 44 4.78 14.78 -4.18
CA ILE A 44 5.15 13.45 -3.69
C ILE A 44 6.34 12.98 -4.49
N HIS A 45 7.42 12.64 -3.79
CA HIS A 45 8.66 12.15 -4.39
C HIS A 45 8.89 10.70 -3.97
N ALA A 46 9.15 9.81 -4.90
CA ALA A 46 9.70 8.49 -4.61
C ALA A 46 11.16 8.65 -4.15
N PHE A 47 11.60 7.83 -3.19
CA PHE A 47 13.01 7.83 -2.77
C PHE A 47 13.90 7.03 -3.74
N TYR A 48 13.41 5.86 -4.14
CA TYR A 48 14.11 4.93 -5.03
C TYR A 48 13.12 4.33 -6.03
N PRO A 49 13.21 4.67 -7.33
CA PRO A 49 14.07 5.72 -7.88
C PRO A 49 13.65 7.12 -7.39
N SER A 50 14.60 8.06 -7.33
CA SER A 50 14.29 9.45 -6.98
C SER A 50 13.52 10.12 -8.11
N LEU A 51 12.19 10.18 -7.98
CA LEU A 51 11.28 10.68 -9.01
C LEU A 51 10.17 11.54 -8.39
N LEU A 52 9.77 12.62 -9.07
CA LEU A 52 8.53 13.33 -8.75
C LEU A 52 7.34 12.51 -9.26
N VAL A 53 6.57 11.97 -8.33
CA VAL A 53 5.48 11.02 -8.59
C VAL A 53 4.14 11.74 -8.79
N PHE A 54 3.94 12.82 -8.04
CA PHE A 54 2.71 13.59 -8.09
C PHE A 54 2.96 15.06 -7.77
N ARG A 55 2.30 15.95 -8.50
CA ARG A 55 2.30 17.39 -8.22
C ARG A 55 0.94 18.00 -8.51
N GLN A 56 0.44 18.80 -7.58
CA GLN A 56 -0.80 19.56 -7.76
C GLN A 56 -0.76 20.86 -6.97
N THR A 57 -1.35 21.92 -7.54
CA THR A 57 -1.64 23.16 -6.82
C THR A 57 -3.16 23.34 -6.72
N LEU A 58 -3.67 23.44 -5.50
CA LEU A 58 -5.05 23.83 -5.24
C LEU A 58 -5.10 25.35 -5.10
N GLN A 59 -5.75 26.02 -6.05
CA GLN A 59 -5.80 27.47 -6.06
C GLN A 59 -6.95 28.02 -5.20
N ARG A 60 -6.70 29.15 -4.56
CA ARG A 60 -7.70 30.00 -3.88
C ARG A 60 -8.59 29.21 -2.92
N LYS A 61 -7.99 28.39 -2.05
CA LYS A 61 -8.71 27.66 -1.00
C LYS A 61 -8.89 28.53 0.23
N VAL A 62 -10.03 28.37 0.91
CA VAL A 62 -10.31 29.11 2.14
C VAL A 62 -9.43 28.56 3.26
N ALA A 63 -8.68 29.42 3.94
CA ALA A 63 -7.90 29.04 5.11
C ALA A 63 -8.78 28.37 6.19
N GLY A 64 -8.28 27.30 6.82
CA GLY A 64 -9.05 26.48 7.77
C GLY A 64 -10.09 25.55 7.14
N SER A 65 -10.36 25.62 5.84
CA SER A 65 -11.22 24.63 5.17
C SER A 65 -10.51 23.29 4.98
N LEU A 66 -11.28 22.20 4.97
CA LEU A 66 -10.78 20.86 4.71
C LEU A 66 -10.78 20.59 3.19
N ASN A 67 -9.61 20.33 2.63
CA ASN A 67 -9.42 20.05 1.21
C ASN A 67 -9.07 18.58 1.01
N ARG A 68 -9.88 17.86 0.24
CA ARG A 68 -9.65 16.45 -0.09
C ARG A 68 -8.94 16.34 -1.43
N VAL A 69 -7.85 15.59 -1.46
CA VAL A 69 -7.03 15.36 -2.66
C VAL A 69 -6.92 13.88 -2.91
N LYS A 70 -7.33 13.45 -4.11
CA LYS A 70 -7.14 12.09 -4.61
C LYS A 70 -6.05 12.11 -5.66
N PHE A 71 -5.12 11.18 -5.57
CA PHE A 71 -3.96 11.12 -6.46
C PHE A 71 -3.56 9.68 -6.72
N PHE A 72 -3.06 9.39 -7.92
CA PHE A 72 -2.59 8.07 -8.29
C PHE A 72 -1.10 7.95 -8.00
N VAL A 73 -0.68 6.84 -7.39
CA VAL A 73 0.75 6.49 -7.24
C VAL A 73 1.06 5.39 -8.26
N PRO A 74 1.95 5.62 -9.24
CA PRO A 74 2.38 4.66 -10.23
C PRO A 74 3.15 3.50 -9.59
N GLY A 75 2.98 2.30 -10.16
CA GLY A 75 3.78 1.12 -9.82
C GLY A 75 4.88 0.85 -10.86
N GLY A 76 5.42 -0.37 -10.83
CA GLY A 76 6.44 -0.79 -11.81
C GLY A 76 7.79 -0.13 -11.52
N SER A 77 8.45 0.41 -12.54
CA SER A 77 9.77 1.06 -12.37
C SER A 77 9.72 2.37 -11.57
N GLU A 78 8.53 2.92 -11.33
CA GLU A 78 8.32 4.18 -10.59
C GLU A 78 7.87 3.94 -9.14
N GLN A 79 7.63 2.68 -8.76
CA GLN A 79 7.25 2.35 -7.40
C GLN A 79 8.43 2.51 -6.45
N SER A 80 8.15 2.80 -5.18
CA SER A 80 9.18 2.96 -4.16
C SER A 80 8.68 2.48 -2.80
N ASP A 81 9.57 1.90 -1.99
CA ASP A 81 9.27 1.49 -0.62
C ASP A 81 9.00 2.67 0.31
N SER A 82 9.31 3.90 -0.11
CA SER A 82 9.07 5.10 0.67
C SER A 82 8.87 6.30 -0.25
N TYR A 83 7.97 7.19 0.17
CA TYR A 83 7.65 8.43 -0.53
C TYR A 83 7.77 9.61 0.42
N ARG A 84 8.37 10.70 -0.05
CA ARG A 84 8.39 11.98 0.64
C ARG A 84 7.19 12.80 0.22
N LEU A 85 6.25 13.04 1.13
CA LEU A 85 5.13 13.95 0.93
C LEU A 85 5.51 15.34 1.41
N VAL A 86 5.35 16.35 0.55
CA VAL A 86 5.56 17.76 0.87
C VAL A 86 4.28 18.53 0.55
N VAL A 87 3.75 19.26 1.54
CA VAL A 87 2.62 20.18 1.37
C VAL A 87 3.03 21.58 1.80
N ARG A 88 2.91 22.52 0.87
CA ARG A 88 3.22 23.94 1.06
C ARG A 88 1.94 24.75 0.98
N VAL A 89 1.70 25.61 1.94
CA VAL A 89 0.57 26.54 1.92
C VAL A 89 1.11 27.95 1.82
N GLU A 90 0.50 28.77 0.97
CA GLU A 90 0.82 30.19 0.87
C GLU A 90 0.64 30.88 2.23
N ASN A 91 1.65 31.65 2.66
CA ASN A 91 1.73 32.36 3.94
C ASN A 91 2.01 31.52 5.20
N ASP A 92 1.96 30.19 5.12
CA ASP A 92 2.42 29.33 6.22
C ASP A 92 3.95 29.41 6.32
N SER A 93 4.49 29.40 7.55
CA SER A 93 5.94 29.55 7.78
C SER A 93 6.72 28.29 7.47
N GLU A 94 6.08 27.13 7.62
CA GLU A 94 6.71 25.83 7.42
C GLU A 94 5.85 24.91 6.55
N PRO A 95 6.47 24.08 5.69
CA PRO A 95 5.75 23.03 5.00
C PRO A 95 5.39 21.88 5.95
N PHE A 96 4.35 21.14 5.61
CA PHE A 96 4.22 19.77 6.08
C PHE A 96 5.12 18.86 5.24
N GLU A 97 5.90 18.03 5.92
CA GLU A 97 6.80 17.08 5.29
C GLU A 97 6.84 15.79 6.10
N GLU A 98 6.63 14.65 5.43
CA GLU A 98 6.67 13.33 6.05
C GLU A 98 7.14 12.26 5.06
N ILE A 99 7.80 11.22 5.57
CA ILE A 99 8.15 10.02 4.81
C ILE A 99 7.08 8.97 5.07
N ILE A 100 6.40 8.53 4.02
CA ILE A 100 5.32 7.55 4.08
C ILE A 100 5.79 6.26 3.38
N PRO A 101 5.69 5.09 4.04
CA PRO A 101 5.99 3.82 3.39
C PRO A 101 5.16 3.57 2.13
N GLY A 102 5.75 2.92 1.15
CA GLY A 102 5.07 2.41 -0.04
C GLY A 102 4.66 0.95 0.12
N ALA A 103 3.56 0.55 -0.50
CA ALA A 103 3.15 -0.85 -0.59
C ALA A 103 2.33 -1.11 -1.86
N PRO A 104 2.17 -2.37 -2.30
CA PRO A 104 1.21 -2.67 -3.36
C PRO A 104 -0.23 -2.40 -2.92
N ASP A 105 -1.11 -2.12 -3.89
CA ASP A 105 -2.56 -2.10 -3.66
C ASP A 105 -3.14 -3.51 -3.48
N LEU A 106 -2.66 -4.21 -2.46
CA LEU A 106 -3.18 -5.49 -2.01
C LEU A 106 -3.85 -5.28 -0.65
N ARG A 107 -5.14 -5.60 -0.57
CA ARG A 107 -5.91 -5.52 0.67
C ARG A 107 -5.94 -6.88 1.37
N ASN A 108 -6.45 -7.90 0.68
CA ASN A 108 -6.64 -9.24 1.24
C ASN A 108 -6.30 -10.30 0.18
N ILE A 109 -5.83 -11.47 0.65
CA ILE A 109 -5.72 -12.68 -0.16
C ILE A 109 -6.60 -13.74 0.51
N TYR A 110 -7.68 -14.15 -0.16
CA TYR A 110 -8.51 -15.27 0.31
C TYR A 110 -7.96 -16.58 -0.25
N LEU A 111 -7.77 -17.57 0.61
CA LEU A 111 -7.26 -18.88 0.24
C LEU A 111 -8.36 -19.93 0.42
N GLN A 112 -8.47 -20.83 -0.55
CA GLN A 112 -9.31 -22.01 -0.50
C GLN A 112 -8.50 -23.23 -0.90
N THR A 113 -8.52 -24.27 -0.09
CA THR A 113 -7.96 -25.59 -0.40
C THR A 113 -9.04 -26.53 -0.93
N ASP A 114 -8.65 -27.57 -1.68
CA ASP A 114 -9.56 -28.61 -2.16
C ASP A 114 -10.05 -29.56 -1.05
N LYS A 115 -9.24 -29.73 0.00
CA LYS A 115 -9.53 -30.57 1.18
C LYS A 115 -9.09 -29.85 2.46
N THR A 116 -9.60 -30.31 3.61
CA THR A 116 -9.16 -29.84 4.93
C THR A 116 -8.13 -30.77 5.57
N VAL A 117 -8.06 -32.03 5.14
CA VAL A 117 -7.14 -33.06 5.64
C VAL A 117 -6.48 -33.75 4.44
N TYR A 118 -5.17 -33.98 4.54
CA TYR A 118 -4.34 -34.55 3.48
C TYR A 118 -3.52 -35.72 4.01
N LYS A 119 -3.22 -36.66 3.12
CA LYS A 119 -2.31 -37.78 3.38
C LYS A 119 -0.91 -37.48 2.82
N PRO A 120 0.14 -38.18 3.29
CA PRO A 120 1.42 -38.15 2.59
C PRO A 120 1.25 -38.46 1.10
N THR A 121 2.09 -37.86 0.26
CA THR A 121 1.99 -37.92 -1.22
C THR A 121 0.77 -37.26 -1.87
N ASP A 122 -0.19 -36.72 -1.10
CA ASP A 122 -1.27 -35.92 -1.69
C ASP A 122 -0.71 -34.62 -2.32
N THR A 123 -1.41 -34.15 -3.35
CA THR A 123 -1.25 -32.79 -3.86
C THR A 123 -2.27 -31.86 -3.21
N VAL A 124 -1.81 -30.85 -2.49
CA VAL A 124 -2.65 -29.76 -1.95
C VAL A 124 -2.94 -28.78 -3.07
N LYS A 125 -4.22 -28.63 -3.46
CA LYS A 125 -4.62 -27.67 -4.50
C LYS A 125 -5.24 -26.44 -3.85
N VAL A 126 -4.68 -25.28 -4.15
CA VAL A 126 -5.07 -24.00 -3.55
C VAL A 126 -5.56 -23.06 -4.63
N ARG A 127 -6.68 -22.40 -4.37
CA ARG A 127 -7.15 -21.23 -5.11
C ARG A 127 -6.99 -20.00 -4.23
N ALA A 128 -6.36 -18.98 -4.78
CA ALA A 128 -6.22 -17.69 -4.13
C ALA A 128 -6.95 -16.59 -4.90
N LEU A 129 -7.67 -15.75 -4.15
CA LEU A 129 -8.35 -14.55 -4.64
C LEU A 129 -7.70 -13.32 -4.00
N PRO A 130 -6.67 -12.74 -4.62
CA PRO A 130 -6.05 -11.51 -4.14
C PRO A 130 -6.88 -10.30 -4.61
N LEU A 131 -7.28 -9.44 -3.68
CA LEU A 131 -8.10 -8.26 -3.95
C LEU A 131 -7.40 -6.97 -3.57
N THR A 132 -7.62 -5.93 -4.38
CA THR A 132 -7.17 -4.57 -4.13
C THR A 132 -8.06 -3.85 -3.12
N THR A 133 -7.67 -2.65 -2.66
CA THR A 133 -8.52 -1.84 -1.77
C THR A 133 -9.86 -1.45 -2.38
N SER A 134 -9.91 -1.31 -3.71
CA SER A 134 -11.14 -1.05 -4.47
C SER A 134 -11.98 -2.29 -4.77
N GLY A 135 -11.56 -3.48 -4.31
CA GLY A 135 -12.26 -4.75 -4.53
C GLY A 135 -12.05 -5.36 -5.92
N LYS A 136 -11.11 -4.82 -6.71
CA LYS A 136 -10.71 -5.41 -7.99
C LYS A 136 -9.71 -6.56 -7.76
N LEU A 137 -9.51 -7.40 -8.77
CA LEU A 137 -8.45 -8.42 -8.73
C LEU A 137 -7.08 -7.74 -8.68
N TYR A 138 -6.24 -8.17 -7.75
CA TYR A 138 -4.84 -7.78 -7.72
C TYR A 138 -4.08 -8.51 -8.84
N VAL A 139 -3.26 -7.76 -9.58
CA VAL A 139 -2.57 -8.24 -10.80
C VAL A 139 -1.08 -8.50 -10.54
N GLY A 140 -0.54 -8.03 -9.41
CA GLY A 140 0.85 -8.28 -9.05
C GLY A 140 1.13 -9.73 -8.64
N SER A 141 2.41 -10.04 -8.49
CA SER A 141 2.87 -11.34 -8.01
C SER A 141 2.51 -11.54 -6.54
N VAL A 142 2.20 -12.80 -6.20
CA VAL A 142 1.93 -13.29 -4.84
C VAL A 142 2.80 -14.51 -4.62
N ASP A 143 3.54 -14.48 -3.51
CA ASP A 143 4.30 -15.61 -3.01
C ASP A 143 3.43 -16.50 -2.15
N PHE A 144 3.59 -17.80 -2.33
CA PHE A 144 2.94 -18.84 -1.54
C PHE A 144 3.98 -19.74 -0.90
N ALA A 145 3.82 -19.96 0.39
CA ALA A 145 4.68 -20.81 1.19
C ALA A 145 3.86 -21.91 1.89
N LEU A 146 4.33 -23.14 1.83
CA LEU A 146 3.79 -24.24 2.64
C LEU A 146 4.69 -24.45 3.86
N LEU A 147 4.12 -24.28 5.05
CA LEU A 147 4.79 -24.43 6.32
C LEU A 147 4.37 -25.75 6.99
N ASN A 148 5.36 -26.46 7.53
CA ASN A 148 5.13 -27.65 8.35
C ASN A 148 4.59 -27.27 9.75
N PRO A 149 4.22 -28.26 10.59
CA PRO A 149 3.69 -28.00 11.93
C PRO A 149 4.64 -27.23 12.86
N ASP A 150 5.95 -27.35 12.64
CA ASP A 150 6.98 -26.64 13.41
C ASP A 150 7.20 -25.19 12.92
N GLY A 151 6.53 -24.79 11.82
CA GLY A 151 6.62 -23.45 11.24
C GLY A 151 7.73 -23.26 10.19
N PHE A 152 8.41 -24.33 9.76
CA PHE A 152 9.41 -24.25 8.70
C PHE A 152 8.76 -24.20 7.31
N GLU A 153 9.18 -23.22 6.51
CA GLU A 153 8.81 -23.12 5.09
C GLU A 153 9.54 -24.21 4.29
N LEU A 154 8.77 -25.12 3.70
CA LEU A 154 9.31 -26.25 2.92
C LEU A 154 9.27 -26.00 1.41
N ILE A 155 8.22 -25.33 0.94
CA ILE A 155 7.99 -25.12 -0.49
C ILE A 155 7.55 -23.67 -0.70
N HIS A 156 8.25 -23.00 -1.62
CA HIS A 156 7.99 -21.62 -2.01
C HIS A 156 7.59 -21.55 -3.50
N LYS A 157 6.54 -20.80 -3.83
CA LYS A 157 6.07 -20.59 -5.21
C LYS A 157 5.50 -19.19 -5.41
N THR A 158 5.97 -18.49 -6.44
CA THR A 158 5.41 -17.19 -6.86
C THR A 158 4.39 -17.38 -8.00
N ARG A 159 3.26 -16.69 -7.94
CA ARG A 159 2.24 -16.67 -9.00
C ARG A 159 1.74 -15.25 -9.22
N SER A 160 1.53 -14.87 -10.48
CA SER A 160 0.89 -13.62 -10.87
C SER A 160 -0.33 -13.88 -11.74
N ASN A 161 -1.26 -12.93 -11.76
CA ASN A 161 -2.50 -13.09 -12.50
C ASN A 161 -2.35 -12.47 -13.89
N SER A 162 -2.32 -13.28 -14.95
CA SER A 162 -2.34 -12.76 -16.33
C SER A 162 -3.66 -13.01 -17.06
N LYS A 163 -4.48 -14.01 -16.66
CA LYS A 163 -5.65 -14.44 -17.45
C LYS A 163 -6.81 -15.08 -16.65
N THR A 164 -6.67 -15.35 -15.35
CA THR A 164 -7.66 -16.14 -14.59
C THR A 164 -8.25 -15.36 -13.43
N ARG A 165 -9.48 -15.65 -12.99
CA ARG A 165 -10.06 -14.93 -11.82
C ARG A 165 -9.38 -15.26 -10.49
N PHE A 166 -8.65 -16.37 -10.43
CA PHE A 166 -7.97 -16.89 -9.25
C PHE A 166 -6.56 -17.30 -9.60
N LEU A 167 -5.64 -17.23 -8.64
CA LEU A 167 -4.34 -17.87 -8.73
C LEU A 167 -4.48 -19.32 -8.28
N ALA A 168 -4.06 -20.26 -9.13
CA ALA A 168 -3.98 -21.67 -8.79
C ALA A 168 -2.54 -22.03 -8.41
N VAL A 169 -2.37 -22.63 -7.24
CA VAL A 169 -1.08 -23.17 -6.79
C VAL A 169 -1.29 -24.57 -6.24
N GLU A 170 -0.32 -25.44 -6.50
CA GLU A 170 -0.34 -26.83 -6.07
C GLU A 170 0.92 -27.12 -5.27
N PHE A 171 0.81 -27.82 -4.15
CA PHE A 171 1.93 -28.28 -3.34
C PHE A 171 1.91 -29.80 -3.25
N GLN A 172 3.02 -30.43 -3.63
CA GLN A 172 3.16 -31.88 -3.49
C GLN A 172 3.70 -32.19 -2.10
N LEU A 173 2.96 -32.95 -1.30
CA LEU A 173 3.42 -33.39 0.01
C LEU A 173 4.45 -34.52 -0.12
N PRO A 174 5.52 -34.52 0.70
CA PRO A 174 6.49 -35.61 0.69
C PRO A 174 5.88 -36.89 1.27
N ASP A 175 6.52 -38.03 1.00
CA ASP A 175 6.11 -39.34 1.53
C ASP A 175 6.39 -39.44 3.04
N GLN A 176 7.56 -38.97 3.47
CA GLN A 176 7.90 -38.80 4.89
C GLN A 176 7.63 -37.36 5.30
N LEU A 177 6.61 -37.14 6.12
CA LEU A 177 6.23 -35.81 6.63
C LEU A 177 5.83 -35.86 8.12
N ALA A 178 5.93 -34.71 8.78
CA ALA A 178 5.42 -34.54 10.14
C ALA A 178 3.90 -34.39 10.14
N PHE A 179 3.21 -35.19 10.96
CA PHE A 179 1.76 -35.06 11.17
C PHE A 179 1.45 -33.83 12.03
N GLY A 180 0.32 -33.18 11.76
CA GLY A 180 -0.15 -32.02 12.51
C GLY A 180 -0.80 -30.97 11.63
N GLU A 181 -0.84 -29.73 12.12
CA GLU A 181 -1.42 -28.60 11.40
C GLU A 181 -0.38 -27.96 10.49
N TRP A 182 -0.61 -28.07 9.19
CA TRP A 182 0.18 -27.39 8.17
C TRP A 182 -0.46 -26.05 7.81
N LYS A 183 0.36 -25.07 7.39
CA LYS A 183 -0.12 -23.72 7.06
C LYS A 183 0.29 -23.33 5.65
N ILE A 184 -0.62 -22.69 4.93
CA ILE A 184 -0.30 -22.00 3.67
C ILE A 184 -0.26 -20.52 3.98
N VAL A 185 0.86 -19.89 3.70
CA VAL A 185 1.03 -18.43 3.81
C VAL A 185 1.06 -17.85 2.41
N ALA A 186 0.32 -16.76 2.20
CA ALA A 186 0.35 -15.99 0.96
C ALA A 186 0.69 -14.53 1.27
N ARG A 187 1.64 -13.95 0.54
CA ARG A 187 2.09 -12.57 0.71
C ARG A 187 2.37 -11.91 -0.66
N PRO A 188 2.23 -10.59 -0.80
CA PRO A 188 2.67 -9.92 -2.01
C PRO A 188 4.17 -10.16 -2.20
N ASP A 189 4.57 -10.42 -3.44
CA ASP A 189 5.98 -10.41 -3.86
C ASP A 189 6.53 -8.98 -3.67
N ARG A 190 7.69 -8.85 -3.04
CA ARG A 190 8.31 -7.56 -2.70
C ARG A 190 9.35 -7.17 -3.73
#